data_AF-A0A7Z2RD24-F1
#
_entry.id   AF-A0A7Z2RD24-F1
#
_cell.length_a   1.000
_cell.length_b   1.000
_cell.length_c   1.000
_cell.angle_alpha   90.00
_cell.angle_beta   90.00
_cell.angle_gamma   90.00
#
_symmetry.space_group_name_H-M   'P 1'
#
loop_
_entity.id
_entity.type
_entity.pdbx_description
1 polymer ?
#
loop_
_entity_poly.entity_id
_entity_poly.type
_entity_poly.pdbx_seq_one_letter_code
_entity_poly.pdbx_strand_id
1 'polypeptide(L)'
;MAAVIQAALCAVIFTMIGLRYSPYPNSRYKLSISLIAWAACAVTGMQCVSLVGRMVIEGEFADASWFNTAFYGLAAVLVWRARGNVARIVQVD
;
A
#
# COMPACT_ATOMS: atom_id res chain seq x y z
N MET A 1 -2.15 -7.96 17.75
CA MET A 1 -1.10 -6.94 17.48
C MET A 1 -0.70 -6.89 16.00
N ALA A 2 -0.41 -8.01 15.34
CA ALA A 2 -0.05 -8.06 13.92
C ALA A 2 -1.07 -7.33 13.01
N ALA A 3 -2.36 -7.48 13.27
CA ALA A 3 -3.41 -6.81 12.49
C ALA A 3 -3.35 -5.28 12.55
N VAL A 4 -3.03 -4.72 13.72
CA VAL A 4 -2.88 -3.26 13.90
C VAL A 4 -1.70 -2.74 13.09
N ILE A 5 -0.57 -3.46 13.17
CA ILE A 5 0.64 -3.13 12.40
C ILE A 5 0.36 -3.23 10.90
N GLN A 6 -0.32 -4.31 10.47
CA GLN A 6 -0.68 -4.50 9.07
C GLN A 6 -1.61 -3.38 8.57
N ALA A 7 -2.62 -2.98 9.34
CA ALA A 7 -3.49 -1.87 8.99
C ALA A 7 -2.68 -0.57 8.81
N ALA A 8 -1.76 -0.28 9.73
CA ALA A 8 -0.89 0.90 9.63
C ALA A 8 0.00 0.88 8.37
N LEU A 9 0.60 -0.28 8.05
CA LEU A 9 1.42 -0.44 6.85
C LEU A 9 0.61 -0.27 5.56
N CYS A 10 -0.59 -0.87 5.51
CA CYS A 10 -1.51 -0.69 4.40
C CYS A 10 -1.94 0.78 4.23
N ALA A 11 -2.23 1.49 5.33
CA ALA A 11 -2.55 2.91 5.30
C ALA A 11 -1.40 3.75 4.74
N VAL A 12 -0.15 3.49 5.14
CA VAL A 12 1.03 4.18 4.62
C VAL A 12 1.18 3.96 3.12
N ILE A 13 1.06 2.72 2.64
CA ILE A 13 1.17 2.40 1.21
C ILE A 13 0.08 3.14 0.41
N PHE A 14 -1.17 3.05 0.87
CA PHE A 14 -2.31 3.71 0.25
C PHE A 14 -2.12 5.23 0.17
N THR A 15 -1.68 5.86 1.25
CA THR A 15 -1.51 7.33 1.29
C THR A 15 -0.37 7.77 0.38
N MET A 16 0.73 7.02 0.34
CA MET A 16 1.89 7.34 -0.48
C MET A 16 1.62 7.14 -1.98
N ILE A 17 0.92 6.07 -2.37
CA ILE A 17 0.58 5.81 -3.78
C ILE A 17 -0.64 6.64 -4.21
N GLY A 18 -1.67 6.76 -3.37
CA GLY A 18 -2.92 7.42 -3.72
C GLY A 18 -2.88 8.94 -3.62
N LEU A 19 -2.26 9.50 -2.58
CA LEU A 19 -2.28 10.95 -2.32
C LEU A 19 -0.97 11.65 -2.64
N ARG A 20 0.16 10.96 -2.51
CA ARG A 20 1.50 11.56 -2.72
C ARG A 20 2.06 11.31 -4.12
N TYR A 21 1.39 10.49 -4.93
CA TYR A 21 1.82 10.24 -6.30
C TYR A 21 1.77 11.52 -7.13
N SER A 22 2.93 11.97 -7.56
CA SER A 22 3.10 13.04 -8.54
C SER A 22 3.68 12.41 -9.80
N PRO A 23 2.96 12.42 -10.94
CA PRO A 23 3.50 11.93 -12.20
C PRO A 23 4.72 12.80 -12.55
N TYR A 24 5.87 12.15 -12.79
CA TYR A 24 7.10 12.85 -13.16
C TYR A 24 6.85 13.64 -14.47
N PRO A 25 7.30 14.90 -14.59
CA PRO A 25 6.98 15.77 -15.73
C PRO A 25 7.49 15.27 -17.10
N ASN A 26 8.33 14.21 -17.13
CA ASN A 26 8.83 13.57 -18.35
C ASN A 26 8.65 12.04 -18.37
N SER A 27 7.86 11.46 -17.45
CA SER A 27 7.60 10.02 -17.49
C SER A 27 6.59 9.72 -18.59
N ARG A 28 6.99 8.94 -19.61
CA ARG A 28 6.04 8.45 -20.60
C ARG A 28 4.98 7.63 -19.87
N TYR A 29 3.71 8.03 -20.00
CA TYR A 29 2.59 7.38 -19.34
C TYR A 29 2.50 5.91 -19.79
N LYS A 30 2.92 4.97 -18.93
CA LYS A 30 2.81 3.53 -19.18
C LYS A 30 1.57 3.01 -18.44
N LEU A 31 0.54 2.63 -19.20
CA LEU A 31 -0.72 2.09 -18.67
C LEU A 31 -0.49 0.98 -17.64
N SER A 32 0.49 0.10 -17.87
CA SER A 32 0.88 -0.97 -16.97
C SER A 32 1.28 -0.47 -15.58
N ILE A 33 2.02 0.63 -15.49
CA ILE A 33 2.46 1.22 -14.21
C ILE A 33 1.26 1.83 -13.48
N SER A 34 0.38 2.52 -14.20
CA SER A 34 -0.85 3.05 -13.62
C SER A 34 -1.78 1.95 -13.10
N LEU A 35 -1.87 0.82 -13.81
CA LEU A 35 -2.64 -0.36 -13.37
C LEU A 35 -2.04 -1.00 -12.11
N ILE A 36 -0.71 -1.13 -12.03
CA ILE A 36 -0.03 -1.65 -10.83
C ILE A 36 -0.26 -0.70 -9.64
N ALA A 37 -0.11 0.62 -9.86
CA ALA A 37 -0.37 1.62 -8.84
C ALA A 37 -1.82 1.56 -8.34
N TRP A 38 -2.78 1.46 -9.26
CA TRP A 38 -4.19 1.31 -8.93
C TRP A 38 -4.45 0.03 -8.14
N ALA A 39 -3.93 -1.12 -8.59
CA ALA A 39 -4.12 -2.40 -7.92
C ALA A 39 -3.50 -2.40 -6.51
N ALA A 40 -2.28 -1.90 -6.36
CA ALA A 40 -1.62 -1.77 -5.07
C ALA A 40 -2.41 -0.86 -4.11
N CYS A 41 -2.91 0.27 -4.61
CA CYS A 41 -3.73 1.20 -3.87
C CYS A 41 -5.08 0.58 -3.45
N ALA A 42 -5.80 -0.06 -4.37
CA ALA A 42 -7.08 -0.69 -4.10
C ALA A 42 -6.96 -1.84 -3.07
N VAL A 43 -5.97 -2.73 -3.23
CA VAL A 43 -5.77 -3.86 -2.32
C VAL A 43 -5.38 -3.38 -0.93
N THR A 44 -4.41 -2.47 -0.82
CA THR A 44 -3.99 -1.96 0.50
C THR A 44 -5.08 -1.12 1.17
N GLY A 45 -5.83 -0.32 0.42
CA GLY A 45 -6.98 0.42 0.92
C GLY A 45 -8.06 -0.50 1.46
N MET A 46 -8.49 -1.51 0.70
CA MET A 46 -9.49 -2.49 1.14
C MET A 46 -9.02 -3.28 2.35
N GLN A 47 -7.76 -3.72 2.38
CA GLN A 47 -7.20 -4.44 3.51
C GLN A 47 -7.18 -3.58 4.78
N CYS A 48 -6.81 -2.31 4.66
CA CYS A 48 -6.81 -1.36 5.76
C CYS A 48 -8.23 -1.17 6.32
N VAL A 49 -9.20 -0.89 5.44
CA VAL A 49 -10.60 -0.68 5.84
C VAL A 49 -11.20 -1.93 6.48
N SER A 50 -10.91 -3.12 5.93
CA SER A 50 -11.40 -4.38 6.50
C SER A 50 -10.85 -4.62 7.91
N LEU A 51 -9.54 -4.42 8.12
CA LEU A 51 -8.91 -4.60 9.43
C LEU A 51 -9.39 -3.58 10.45
N VAL A 52 -9.47 -2.30 10.06
CA VAL A 52 -9.97 -1.22 10.93
C VAL A 52 -11.44 -1.41 11.24
N GLY A 53 -12.26 -1.78 10.25
CA GLY A 53 -13.69 -2.05 10.42
C GLY A 53 -13.94 -3.12 11.48
N ARG A 54 -13.24 -4.26 11.39
CA ARG A 54 -13.33 -5.32 12.41
C ARG A 54 -12.92 -4.85 13.80
N MET A 55 -11.83 -4.11 13.91
CA MET A 55 -11.36 -3.61 15.21
C MET A 55 -12.31 -2.59 15.85
N VAL A 56 -12.84 -1.66 15.05
CA VAL A 56 -13.62 -0.53 15.55
C VAL A 56 -15.10 -0.87 15.72
N ILE A 57 -15.66 -1.66 14.80
CA ILE A 57 -17.10 -1.98 14.78
C ILE A 57 -17.39 -3.25 15.58
N GLU A 58 -16.59 -4.30 15.38
CA GLU A 58 -16.83 -5.62 15.99
C GLU A 58 -16.04 -5.80 17.30
N GLY A 59 -15.05 -4.94 17.57
CA GLY A 59 -14.15 -5.09 18.74
C GLY A 59 -13.21 -6.29 18.62
N GLU A 60 -13.18 -6.95 17.45
CA GLU A 60 -12.39 -8.14 17.21
C GLU A 60 -11.05 -7.79 16.54
N PHE A 61 -9.97 -8.34 17.10
CA PHE A 61 -8.67 -8.30 16.46
C PHE A 61 -8.52 -9.50 15.54
N ALA A 62 -8.71 -9.30 14.24
CA ALA A 62 -8.50 -10.35 13.25
C ALA A 62 -7.09 -10.97 13.40
N ASP A 63 -7.01 -12.30 13.29
CA ASP A 63 -5.73 -12.99 13.22
C ASP A 63 -5.04 -12.69 11.89
N ALA A 64 -4.20 -11.65 11.91
CA ALA A 64 -3.33 -11.32 10.79
C ALA A 64 -2.03 -12.13 10.88
N SER A 65 -1.69 -12.80 9.77
CA SER A 65 -0.43 -13.51 9.65
C SER A 65 0.75 -12.55 9.73
N TRP A 66 1.73 -12.89 10.57
CA TRP A 66 3.01 -12.17 10.64
C TRP A 66 3.78 -12.21 9.33
N PHE A 67 3.62 -13.28 8.53
CA PHE A 67 4.21 -13.36 7.20
C PHE A 67 3.63 -12.29 6.25
N ASN A 68 2.30 -12.15 6.22
CA ASN A 68 1.65 -11.09 5.43
C ASN A 68 2.05 -9.71 5.94
N THR A 69 2.14 -9.54 7.26
CA THR A 69 2.58 -8.27 7.86
C THR A 69 4.00 -7.90 7.42
N ALA A 70 4.93 -8.87 7.38
CA ALA A 70 6.29 -8.66 6.89
C ALA A 70 6.32 -8.28 5.40
N PHE A 71 5.47 -8.91 4.57
CA PHE A 71 5.33 -8.57 3.15
C PHE A 71 4.83 -7.13 2.94
N TYR A 72 3.80 -6.71 3.69
CA TYR A 72 3.34 -5.32 3.69
C TYR A 72 4.41 -4.37 4.23
N GLY A 73 5.25 -4.82 5.17
CA GLY A 73 6.40 -4.08 5.66
C GLY A 73 7.41 -3.78 4.54
N LEU A 74 7.80 -4.81 3.79
CA LEU A 74 8.69 -4.65 2.64
C LEU A 74 8.08 -3.74 1.57
N ALA A 75 6.81 -3.95 1.24
CA ALA A 75 6.09 -3.10 0.29
C ALA A 75 6.06 -1.63 0.74
N ALA A 76 5.80 -1.37 2.02
CA ALA A 76 5.81 -0.02 2.59
C ALA A 76 7.20 0.62 2.49
N VAL A 77 8.28 -0.11 2.77
CA VAL A 77 9.66 0.37 2.61
C VAL A 77 9.97 0.73 1.16
N LEU A 78 9.59 -0.13 0.20
CA LEU A 78 9.80 0.12 -1.23
C LEU A 78 9.03 1.37 -1.70
N VAL A 79 7.76 1.47 -1.32
CA VAL A 79 6.90 2.61 -1.62
C VAL A 79 7.43 3.91 -1.00
N TRP A 80 7.91 3.84 0.25
CA TRP A 80 8.54 4.97 0.92
C TRP A 80 9.80 5.44 0.19
N ARG A 81 10.70 4.49 -0.13
CA ARG A 81 11.94 4.79 -0.86
C ARG A 81 11.68 5.36 -2.24
N ALA A 82 10.64 4.89 -2.92
CA ALA A 82 10.21 5.40 -4.20
C ALA A 82 9.33 6.66 -4.11
N ARG A 83 9.05 7.15 -2.90
CA ARG A 83 8.16 8.29 -2.63
C ARG A 83 6.77 8.15 -3.27
N GLY A 84 6.23 6.93 -3.31
CA GLY A 84 4.94 6.64 -3.95
C GLY A 84 5.00 6.45 -5.47
N ASN A 85 6.16 6.62 -6.10
CA ASN A 85 6.29 6.43 -7.54
C ASN A 85 6.53 4.95 -7.89
N VAL A 86 5.48 4.29 -8.37
CA VAL A 86 5.51 2.88 -8.75
C VAL A 86 6.48 2.59 -9.92
N ALA A 87 6.65 3.52 -10.87
CA ALA A 87 7.60 3.35 -11.97
C ALA A 87 9.03 3.13 -11.47
N ARG A 88 9.41 3.90 -10.43
CA ARG A 88 10.72 3.82 -9.79
C ARG A 88 10.93 2.52 -9.01
N ILE A 89 9.84 1.92 -8.50
CA ILE A 89 9.90 0.62 -7.82
C ILE A 89 10.21 -0.48 -8.85
N VAL A 90 9.55 -0.45 -10.01
CA VAL A 90 9.69 -1.46 -11.06
C VAL A 90 10.92 -1.21 -11.95
N GLN A 91 11.66 -0.11 -11.72
CA GLN A 91 12.82 0.32 -12.53
C GLN A 91 12.48 0.43 -14.03
N VAL A 92 11.27 0.92 -14.32
CA VAL A 92 10.80 1.09 -15.70
C VAL A 92 10.96 2.56 -16.07
N ASP A 93 12.13 2.91 -16.64
CA ASP A 93 12.39 4.21 -17.27
C ASP A 93 11.71 4.31 -18.66
#